data_AF-A0A7W9LEW1-F1
#
_entry.id   AF-A0A7W9LEW1-F1
#
_cell.length_a   1.000
_cell.length_b   1.000
_cell.length_c   1.000
_cell.angle_alpha   90.00
_cell.angle_beta   90.00
_cell.angle_gamma   90.00
#
_symmetry.space_group_name_H-M   'P 1'
#
loop_
_entity.id
_entity.type
_entity.pdbx_description
1 polymer ?
#
loop_
_entity_poly.entity_id
_entity_poly.type
_entity_poly.pdbx_seq_one_letter_code
_entity_poly.pdbx_strand_id
1 'polypeptide(L)'
;MARRSRKTGHWRTRHDEGHALRLELGDLARAAAEPGWARLEVRRAQVGPYARTTLTRDGREIAAEGLDEPFQRLRELSYKADSGTWFTCELTLSSGSRGYTCRVDSSVAPFEDVPAPAALAELTTFPRTEPPGWLLAALPTAAPIGMPTTYGAHHDWWGDDRSDRRPPPPIHGDVAYVPAAGMTCRDFGHSDEHRQRAVFLAESAGDDESEHLYVMSYEEVYMVARHGFRGTDAGMRSITLDGAALRFELTPEAADALGTETTFEARLELPPETIAELRTALRAVLGPVAQAPELIGF
;
A
#
# COMPACT_ATOMS: atom_id res chain seq x y z
N MET A 1 -27.43 27.98 -14.26
CA MET A 1 -26.84 26.73 -13.71
C MET A 1 -25.36 26.70 -14.04
N ALA A 2 -24.47 26.51 -13.06
CA ALA A 2 -23.02 26.47 -13.29
C ALA A 2 -22.51 25.02 -13.16
N ARG A 3 -21.86 24.50 -14.22
CA ARG A 3 -21.11 23.24 -14.15
C ARG A 3 -19.91 23.45 -13.21
N ARG A 4 -19.91 22.82 -12.03
CA ARG A 4 -18.70 22.72 -11.21
C ARG A 4 -17.70 21.83 -11.92
N SER A 5 -16.61 22.40 -12.42
CA SER A 5 -15.47 21.64 -12.92
C SER A 5 -14.85 20.86 -11.76
N ARG A 6 -14.84 19.52 -11.84
CA ARG A 6 -14.12 18.66 -10.90
C ARG A 6 -12.63 18.83 -11.21
N LYS A 7 -11.90 19.60 -10.40
CA LYS A 7 -10.43 19.72 -10.54
C LYS A 7 -9.83 18.33 -10.41
N THR A 8 -9.28 17.79 -11.49
CA THR A 8 -8.45 16.58 -11.48
C THR A 8 -7.12 16.93 -10.84
N GLY A 9 -7.03 16.77 -9.51
CA GLY A 9 -5.75 16.83 -8.82
C GLY A 9 -4.85 15.69 -9.30
N HIS A 10 -3.58 15.98 -9.56
CA HIS A 10 -2.58 14.91 -9.63
C HIS A 10 -2.38 14.36 -8.21
N TRP A 11 -2.98 13.20 -7.93
CA TRP A 11 -2.56 12.37 -6.81
C TRP A 11 -1.09 11.98 -7.04
N ARG A 12 -0.25 12.14 -6.02
CA ARG A 12 1.21 11.96 -6.16
C ARG A 12 1.64 10.51 -6.02
N THR A 13 1.00 9.75 -5.13
CA THR A 13 1.33 8.34 -4.87
C THR A 13 0.07 7.47 -4.78
N ARG A 14 0.22 6.15 -4.67
CA ARG A 14 -0.87 5.24 -4.20
C ARG A 14 -1.26 5.44 -2.72
N HIS A 15 -0.60 6.34 -1.98
CA HIS A 15 -1.02 6.85 -0.65
C HIS A 15 -1.61 8.29 -0.71
N ASP A 16 -1.60 8.98 -1.86
CA ASP A 16 -2.45 10.16 -2.14
C ASP A 16 -3.62 9.84 -3.10
N GLU A 17 -3.48 8.73 -3.84
CA GLU A 17 -4.52 7.74 -4.11
C GLU A 17 -4.74 6.81 -2.88
N GLY A 18 -4.03 7.09 -1.80
CA GLY A 18 -4.48 7.07 -0.41
C GLY A 18 -5.13 8.42 -0.03
N HIS A 19 -5.67 8.60 1.15
CA HIS A 19 -6.56 9.70 1.56
C HIS A 19 -8.02 9.85 1.08
N ALA A 20 -8.28 10.70 0.08
CA ALA A 20 -9.58 11.32 -0.24
C ALA A 20 -10.87 10.45 -0.48
N LEU A 21 -10.86 9.16 -0.86
CA LEU A 21 -12.06 8.29 -1.04
C LEU A 21 -12.52 7.60 0.26
N ARG A 22 -11.64 7.14 1.15
CA ARG A 22 -12.11 6.73 2.50
C ARG A 22 -12.65 7.98 3.24
N LEU A 23 -12.12 9.17 2.91
CA LEU A 23 -12.73 10.47 3.23
C LEU A 23 -14.05 10.74 2.45
N GLU A 24 -14.18 10.36 1.17
CA GLU A 24 -15.40 10.54 0.34
C GLU A 24 -16.52 9.59 0.80
N LEU A 25 -16.21 8.32 1.10
CA LEU A 25 -17.04 7.37 1.83
C LEU A 25 -17.47 7.95 3.19
N GLY A 26 -16.51 8.55 3.90
CA GLY A 26 -16.77 9.28 5.14
C GLY A 26 -17.76 10.43 4.94
N ASP A 27 -17.61 11.23 3.90
CA ASP A 27 -18.48 12.38 3.63
C ASP A 27 -19.83 11.98 3.04
N LEU A 28 -19.92 10.90 2.25
CA LEU A 28 -21.16 10.28 1.77
C LEU A 28 -21.97 9.74 2.96
N ALA A 29 -21.32 9.02 3.87
CA ALA A 29 -21.94 8.55 5.11
C ALA A 29 -22.41 9.71 6.01
N ARG A 30 -21.60 10.76 6.15
CA ARG A 30 -21.97 12.00 6.87
C ARG A 30 -23.13 12.75 6.20
N ALA A 31 -23.25 12.71 4.88
CA ALA A 31 -24.33 13.35 4.14
C ALA A 31 -25.65 12.56 4.22
N ALA A 32 -25.58 11.23 4.36
CA ALA A 32 -26.74 10.38 4.62
C ALA A 32 -27.22 10.42 6.09
N ALA A 33 -26.34 10.79 7.02
CA ALA A 33 -26.67 10.87 8.44
C ALA A 33 -27.26 12.24 8.84
N GLU A 34 -28.47 12.23 9.39
CA GLU A 34 -29.07 13.44 9.98
C GLU A 34 -28.19 13.96 11.14
N PRO A 35 -28.10 15.30 11.38
CA PRO A 35 -27.27 15.88 12.43
C PRO A 35 -27.54 15.30 13.83
N GLY A 36 -26.48 15.16 14.63
CA GLY A 36 -26.56 14.66 16.01
C GLY A 36 -26.15 13.20 16.22
N TRP A 37 -25.67 12.52 15.18
CA TRP A 37 -25.04 11.20 15.31
C TRP A 37 -23.75 11.26 16.15
N ALA A 38 -23.44 10.18 16.86
CA ALA A 38 -22.20 10.05 17.64
C ALA A 38 -21.14 9.21 16.92
N ARG A 39 -21.56 8.11 16.28
CA ARG A 39 -20.70 7.22 15.46
C ARG A 39 -21.40 6.80 14.17
N LEU A 40 -20.66 6.84 13.07
CA LEU A 40 -21.02 6.17 11.83
C LEU A 40 -20.03 5.04 11.57
N GLU A 41 -20.51 3.94 11.00
CA GLU A 41 -19.69 2.81 10.55
C GLU A 41 -20.08 2.44 9.13
N VAL A 42 -19.12 2.42 8.20
CA VAL A 42 -19.33 2.01 6.81
C VAL A 42 -18.57 0.72 6.55
N ARG A 43 -19.29 -0.36 6.22
CA ARG A 43 -18.70 -1.69 6.02
C ARG A 43 -19.02 -2.24 4.64
N ARG A 44 -17.99 -2.68 3.93
CA ARG A 44 -18.07 -3.47 2.69
C ARG A 44 -17.67 -4.91 3.00
N ALA A 45 -18.48 -5.84 2.53
CA ALA A 45 -18.18 -7.27 2.41
C ALA A 45 -18.20 -7.60 0.90
N GLN A 46 -17.17 -8.24 0.36
CA GLN A 46 -17.10 -8.54 -1.08
C GLN A 46 -16.16 -9.72 -1.41
N VAL A 47 -16.59 -10.53 -2.39
CA VAL A 47 -15.81 -11.58 -3.10
C VAL A 47 -16.15 -11.47 -4.59
N GLY A 48 -15.17 -11.14 -5.42
CA GLY A 48 -15.38 -10.90 -6.86
C GLY A 48 -16.47 -9.84 -7.09
N PRO A 49 -17.50 -10.13 -7.91
CA PRO A 49 -18.65 -9.25 -8.10
C PRO A 49 -19.72 -9.35 -6.99
N TYR A 50 -19.65 -10.33 -6.09
CA TYR A 50 -20.64 -10.54 -5.04
C TYR A 50 -20.30 -9.67 -3.83
N ALA A 51 -21.16 -8.70 -3.49
CA ALA A 51 -20.86 -7.69 -2.50
C ALA A 51 -22.08 -7.20 -1.72
N ARG A 52 -21.84 -6.67 -0.51
CA ARG A 52 -22.77 -5.91 0.31
C ARG A 52 -22.06 -4.71 0.91
N THR A 53 -22.67 -3.54 0.81
CA THR A 53 -22.31 -2.35 1.58
C THR A 53 -23.38 -2.09 2.63
N THR A 54 -22.97 -1.80 3.86
CA THR A 54 -23.85 -1.44 4.99
C THR A 54 -23.31 -0.17 5.64
N LEU A 55 -24.16 0.82 5.86
CA LEU A 55 -23.87 2.02 6.63
C LEU A 55 -24.69 1.99 7.91
N THR A 56 -24.04 2.11 9.06
CA THR A 56 -24.66 2.05 10.39
C THR A 56 -24.47 3.39 11.10
N ARG A 57 -25.56 4.03 11.52
CA ARG A 57 -25.57 5.20 12.42
C ARG A 57 -25.98 4.77 13.82
N ASP A 58 -25.11 4.98 14.79
CA ASP A 58 -25.38 4.73 16.22
C ASP A 58 -26.03 3.34 16.49
N GLY A 59 -25.56 2.31 15.78
CA GLY A 59 -26.07 0.94 15.86
C GLY A 59 -27.27 0.59 14.96
N ARG A 60 -27.71 1.49 14.07
CA ARG A 60 -28.84 1.26 13.13
C ARG A 60 -28.41 1.41 11.67
N GLU A 61 -28.71 0.42 10.84
CA GLU A 61 -28.47 0.48 9.38
C GLU A 61 -29.32 1.61 8.74
N ILE A 62 -28.69 2.43 7.90
CA ILE A 62 -29.31 3.52 7.13
C ILE A 62 -28.82 3.47 5.67
N ALA A 63 -29.64 3.98 4.75
CA ALA A 63 -29.29 4.00 3.32
C ALA A 63 -28.32 5.14 2.99
N ALA A 64 -27.34 4.87 2.13
CA ALA A 64 -26.50 5.87 1.47
C ALA A 64 -26.18 5.43 0.04
N GLU A 65 -26.28 6.35 -0.90
CA GLU A 65 -25.94 6.11 -2.31
C GLU A 65 -24.46 6.37 -2.60
N GLY A 66 -23.95 5.80 -3.68
CA GLY A 66 -22.62 6.14 -4.21
C GLY A 66 -21.42 5.57 -3.43
N LEU A 67 -21.62 4.73 -2.40
CA LEU A 67 -20.52 4.11 -1.65
C LEU A 67 -19.76 3.03 -2.45
N ASP A 68 -20.39 2.44 -3.47
CA ASP A 68 -19.90 1.21 -4.12
C ASP A 68 -18.75 1.43 -5.11
N GLU A 69 -18.80 2.45 -5.96
CA GLU A 69 -17.66 2.84 -6.83
C GLU A 69 -16.41 3.15 -5.96
N PRO A 70 -16.54 3.92 -4.86
CA PRO A 70 -15.47 4.08 -3.89
C PRO A 70 -14.91 2.77 -3.33
N PHE A 71 -15.75 1.89 -2.78
CA PHE A 71 -15.27 0.64 -2.17
C PHE A 71 -14.63 -0.32 -3.19
N GLN A 72 -15.15 -0.36 -4.41
CA GLN A 72 -14.53 -1.12 -5.50
C GLN A 72 -13.12 -0.58 -5.78
N ARG A 73 -12.94 0.74 -5.88
CA ARG A 73 -11.60 1.30 -6.10
C ARG A 73 -10.68 1.13 -4.89
N LEU A 74 -11.20 1.23 -3.65
CA LEU A 74 -10.43 0.87 -2.45
C LEU A 74 -9.86 -0.55 -2.56
N ARG A 75 -10.63 -1.51 -3.09
CA ARG A 75 -10.25 -2.92 -3.22
C ARG A 75 -9.12 -3.14 -4.23
N GLU A 76 -9.21 -2.48 -5.39
CA GLU A 76 -8.19 -2.52 -6.46
C GLU A 76 -6.84 -1.93 -6.01
N LEU A 77 -6.88 -0.86 -5.22
CA LEU A 77 -5.70 -0.22 -4.64
C LEU A 77 -5.06 -1.03 -3.51
N SER A 78 -5.90 -1.74 -2.76
CA SER A 78 -5.46 -2.61 -1.67
C SER A 78 -4.91 -3.95 -2.18
N TYR A 79 -4.99 -4.22 -3.48
CA TYR A 79 -4.37 -5.40 -4.09
C TYR A 79 -2.85 -5.34 -3.97
N LYS A 80 -2.29 -6.41 -3.43
CA LYS A 80 -0.88 -6.78 -3.52
C LYS A 80 -0.79 -8.06 -4.35
N ALA A 81 0.32 -8.24 -5.07
CA ALA A 81 0.69 -9.56 -5.55
C ALA A 81 0.71 -10.55 -4.37
N ASP A 82 0.35 -11.81 -4.64
CA ASP A 82 0.51 -13.00 -3.78
C ASP A 82 -0.37 -13.05 -2.51
N SER A 83 -0.63 -11.89 -1.89
CA SER A 83 -1.59 -11.68 -0.80
C SER A 83 -3.00 -11.32 -1.28
N GLY A 84 -3.16 -10.90 -2.55
CA GLY A 84 -4.45 -10.48 -3.10
C GLY A 84 -4.97 -9.19 -2.47
N THR A 85 -6.26 -9.15 -2.13
CA THR A 85 -6.92 -7.99 -1.50
C THR A 85 -7.77 -8.42 -0.29
N TRP A 86 -8.46 -7.47 0.35
CA TRP A 86 -9.34 -7.72 1.49
C TRP A 86 -10.72 -8.21 1.08
N PHE A 87 -11.35 -9.03 1.93
CA PHE A 87 -12.73 -9.48 1.81
C PHE A 87 -13.71 -8.61 2.58
N THR A 88 -13.27 -8.00 3.69
CA THR A 88 -14.03 -6.93 4.37
C THR A 88 -13.20 -5.66 4.57
N CYS A 89 -13.86 -4.51 4.53
CA CYS A 89 -13.31 -3.19 4.82
C CYS A 89 -14.34 -2.41 5.64
N GLU A 90 -13.92 -1.77 6.73
CA GLU A 90 -14.77 -1.24 7.79
C GLU A 90 -14.20 0.11 8.26
N LEU A 91 -14.95 1.19 8.05
CA LEU A 91 -14.57 2.57 8.39
C LEU A 91 -15.43 3.07 9.55
N THR A 92 -14.82 3.49 10.67
CA THR A 92 -15.55 4.09 11.80
C THR A 92 -15.28 5.59 11.89
N LEU A 93 -16.32 6.39 11.69
CA LEU A 93 -16.27 7.85 11.67
C LEU A 93 -16.74 8.43 13.02
N SER A 94 -15.97 9.38 13.55
CA SER A 94 -16.28 10.07 14.82
C SER A 94 -17.00 11.41 14.58
N SER A 95 -17.93 11.76 15.47
CA SER A 95 -18.65 13.03 15.39
C SER A 95 -17.72 14.23 15.57
N GLY A 96 -18.00 15.32 14.84
CA GLY A 96 -17.24 16.57 14.94
C GLY A 96 -15.86 16.61 14.25
N SER A 97 -15.39 15.52 13.63
CA SER A 97 -14.15 15.49 12.86
C SER A 97 -14.33 14.86 11.47
N ARG A 98 -13.41 15.15 10.54
CA ARG A 98 -13.37 14.50 9.22
C ARG A 98 -12.56 13.19 9.22
N GLY A 99 -11.81 12.90 10.29
CA GLY A 99 -11.04 11.67 10.48
C GLY A 99 -11.91 10.45 10.84
N TYR A 100 -11.30 9.26 10.84
CA TYR A 100 -11.93 7.96 11.04
C TYR A 100 -10.88 6.84 11.10
N THR A 101 -11.22 5.70 11.72
CA THR A 101 -10.39 4.48 11.71
C THR A 101 -10.70 3.60 10.49
N CYS A 102 -9.78 2.72 10.10
CA CYS A 102 -10.07 1.70 9.09
C CYS A 102 -9.55 0.30 9.47
N ARG A 103 -10.44 -0.69 9.50
CA ARG A 103 -10.10 -2.11 9.60
C ARG A 103 -10.33 -2.82 8.27
N VAL A 104 -9.47 -3.76 7.93
CA VAL A 104 -9.61 -4.65 6.76
C VAL A 104 -9.31 -6.09 7.18
N ASP A 105 -9.93 -7.06 6.51
CA ASP A 105 -9.69 -8.49 6.72
C ASP A 105 -9.58 -9.21 5.38
N SER A 106 -8.49 -9.95 5.18
CA SER A 106 -8.18 -10.75 3.99
C SER A 106 -8.12 -12.26 4.30
N SER A 107 -8.74 -12.69 5.39
CA SER A 107 -8.68 -14.07 5.91
C SER A 107 -10.05 -14.66 6.22
N VAL A 108 -10.96 -13.90 6.83
CA VAL A 108 -12.29 -14.36 7.25
C VAL A 108 -13.29 -14.32 6.09
N ALA A 109 -14.18 -15.31 6.02
CA ALA A 109 -15.27 -15.35 5.05
C ALA A 109 -16.21 -14.14 5.26
N PRO A 110 -16.45 -13.30 4.23
CA PRO A 110 -17.27 -12.10 4.37
C PRO A 110 -18.78 -12.39 4.33
N PHE A 111 -19.17 -13.61 3.94
CA PHE A 111 -20.52 -14.13 3.84
C PHE A 111 -20.56 -15.58 4.32
N GLU A 112 -21.74 -16.07 4.71
CA GLU A 112 -21.97 -17.47 5.05
C GLU A 112 -21.89 -18.36 3.80
N ASP A 113 -22.68 -18.03 2.77
CA ASP A 113 -22.58 -18.61 1.43
C ASP A 113 -21.83 -17.67 0.47
N VAL A 114 -20.80 -18.19 -0.21
CA VAL A 114 -20.07 -17.48 -1.27
C VAL A 114 -20.35 -18.16 -2.62
N PRO A 115 -20.96 -17.48 -3.60
CA PRO A 115 -21.26 -18.09 -4.90
C PRO A 115 -20.00 -18.54 -5.64
N ALA A 116 -20.00 -19.77 -6.16
CA ALA A 116 -18.84 -20.34 -6.86
C ALA A 116 -18.29 -19.50 -8.05
N PRO A 117 -19.11 -18.85 -8.89
CA PRO A 117 -18.61 -17.93 -9.90
C PRO A 117 -17.91 -16.69 -9.32
N ALA A 118 -18.31 -16.25 -8.11
CA ALA A 118 -17.71 -15.11 -7.44
C ALA A 118 -16.36 -15.47 -6.80
N ALA A 119 -16.23 -16.68 -6.23
CA ALA A 119 -14.96 -17.23 -5.76
C ALA A 119 -13.95 -17.41 -6.92
N LEU A 120 -14.39 -17.93 -8.07
CA LEU A 120 -13.56 -18.04 -9.27
C LEU A 120 -13.15 -16.66 -9.82
N ALA A 121 -14.08 -15.70 -9.88
CA ALA A 121 -13.78 -14.34 -10.34
C ALA A 121 -12.80 -13.61 -9.41
N GLU A 122 -12.90 -13.81 -8.10
CA GLU A 122 -11.96 -13.27 -7.11
C GLU A 122 -10.54 -13.78 -7.36
N LEU A 123 -10.33 -15.10 -7.43
CA LEU A 123 -9.00 -15.68 -7.66
C LEU A 123 -8.41 -15.33 -9.04
N THR A 124 -9.27 -15.02 -10.02
CA THR A 124 -8.84 -14.57 -11.36
C THR A 124 -8.44 -13.09 -11.38
N THR A 125 -9.08 -12.26 -10.53
CA THR A 125 -8.90 -10.79 -10.52
C THR A 125 -7.87 -10.33 -9.49
N PHE A 126 -7.81 -11.01 -8.35
CA PHE A 126 -6.93 -10.74 -7.22
C PHE A 126 -6.22 -12.05 -6.83
N PRO A 127 -5.29 -12.56 -7.67
CA PRO A 127 -4.63 -13.84 -7.44
C PRO A 127 -3.85 -13.84 -6.12
N ARG A 128 -3.69 -15.05 -5.56
CA ARG A 128 -3.05 -15.31 -4.27
C ARG A 128 -2.26 -16.60 -4.30
N THR A 129 -1.07 -16.60 -3.70
CA THR A 129 -0.26 -17.80 -3.48
C THR A 129 -0.90 -18.70 -2.42
N GLU A 130 -1.45 -18.08 -1.36
CA GLU A 130 -2.26 -18.76 -0.35
C GLU A 130 -3.69 -18.18 -0.27
N PRO A 131 -4.63 -18.73 -1.05
CA PRO A 131 -6.07 -18.49 -0.90
C PRO A 131 -6.60 -19.07 0.43
N PRO A 132 -7.51 -18.37 1.14
CA PRO A 132 -8.18 -18.94 2.32
C PRO A 132 -8.96 -20.21 1.98
N GLY A 133 -8.96 -21.19 2.89
CA GLY A 133 -9.61 -22.49 2.66
C GLY A 133 -11.11 -22.41 2.33
N TRP A 134 -11.83 -21.41 2.85
CA TRP A 134 -13.25 -21.18 2.49
C TRP A 134 -13.43 -20.69 1.05
N LEU A 135 -12.47 -19.92 0.50
CA LEU A 135 -12.52 -19.41 -0.86
C LEU A 135 -12.26 -20.54 -1.87
N LEU A 136 -11.39 -21.49 -1.51
CA LEU A 136 -11.18 -22.73 -2.26
C LEU A 136 -12.38 -23.68 -2.13
N ALA A 137 -12.98 -23.83 -0.95
CA ALA A 137 -14.16 -24.65 -0.73
C ALA A 137 -15.41 -24.12 -1.48
N ALA A 138 -15.46 -22.82 -1.76
CA ALA A 138 -16.51 -22.20 -2.58
C ALA A 138 -16.33 -22.42 -4.09
N LEU A 139 -15.18 -22.93 -4.58
CA LEU A 139 -14.96 -23.17 -6.01
C LEU A 139 -15.88 -24.29 -6.56
N PRO A 140 -16.22 -24.26 -7.86
CA PRO A 140 -17.10 -25.27 -8.44
C PRO A 140 -16.41 -26.64 -8.43
N THR A 141 -17.05 -27.63 -7.79
CA THR A 141 -16.56 -29.01 -7.64
C THR A 141 -16.54 -29.81 -8.96
N ALA A 142 -17.13 -29.27 -10.02
CA ALA A 142 -16.98 -29.73 -11.39
C ALA A 142 -16.25 -28.65 -12.21
N ALA A 143 -15.27 -29.05 -13.01
CA ALA A 143 -14.50 -28.14 -13.86
C ALA A 143 -15.43 -27.36 -14.81
N PRO A 144 -15.31 -26.02 -14.92
CA PRO A 144 -16.11 -25.22 -15.86
C PRO A 144 -15.81 -25.62 -17.32
N ILE A 145 -16.72 -26.40 -17.92
CA ILE A 145 -16.60 -26.83 -19.32
C ILE A 145 -16.80 -25.61 -20.22
N GLY A 146 -15.71 -25.11 -20.81
CA GLY A 146 -15.75 -24.05 -21.82
C GLY A 146 -15.29 -22.65 -21.38
N MET A 147 -14.35 -22.53 -20.44
CA MET A 147 -13.60 -21.28 -20.25
C MET A 147 -12.57 -21.09 -21.38
N PRO A 148 -12.69 -20.07 -22.26
CA PRO A 148 -11.61 -19.72 -23.18
C PRO A 148 -10.46 -19.09 -22.40
N THR A 149 -9.25 -19.62 -22.53
CA THR A 149 -8.04 -19.22 -21.78
C THR A 149 -7.42 -17.90 -22.26
N THR A 150 -8.24 -16.97 -22.76
CA THR A 150 -7.82 -15.75 -23.46
C THR A 150 -8.40 -14.47 -22.86
N TYR A 151 -8.36 -14.32 -21.54
CA TYR A 151 -8.64 -13.03 -20.88
C TYR A 151 -7.41 -12.11 -20.74
N GLY A 152 -6.26 -12.50 -21.31
CA GLY A 152 -5.11 -11.62 -21.49
C GLY A 152 -5.28 -10.57 -22.61
N ALA A 153 -6.22 -10.78 -23.54
CA ALA A 153 -6.39 -9.96 -24.75
C ALA A 153 -7.05 -8.58 -24.53
N HIS A 154 -7.25 -8.14 -23.29
CA HIS A 154 -7.93 -6.89 -22.96
C HIS A 154 -7.02 -5.75 -22.47
N HIS A 155 -5.71 -5.97 -22.34
CA HIS A 155 -4.77 -4.98 -21.78
C HIS A 155 -3.97 -4.15 -22.79
N ASP A 156 -3.92 -4.53 -24.07
CA ASP A 156 -3.18 -3.79 -25.12
C ASP A 156 -3.81 -2.44 -25.54
N TRP A 157 -4.87 -1.98 -24.87
CA TRP A 157 -5.64 -0.80 -25.27
C TRP A 157 -5.32 0.48 -24.48
N TRP A 158 -4.05 0.91 -24.54
CA TRP A 158 -3.59 2.24 -24.08
C TRP A 158 -2.75 3.00 -25.12
N GLY A 159 -3.08 2.81 -26.40
CA GLY A 159 -2.68 3.72 -27.47
C GLY A 159 -3.57 4.97 -27.51
N ASP A 160 -3.15 6.03 -26.82
CA ASP A 160 -3.53 7.44 -27.03
C ASP A 160 -5.03 7.80 -27.18
N ASP A 161 -5.89 7.31 -26.27
CA ASP A 161 -7.10 8.06 -25.89
C ASP A 161 -7.18 8.21 -24.36
N ARG A 162 -7.07 9.47 -23.90
CA ARG A 162 -7.13 9.88 -22.49
C ARG A 162 -8.42 10.61 -22.13
N SER A 163 -9.41 10.67 -23.03
CA SER A 163 -10.63 11.46 -22.82
C SER A 163 -11.65 10.81 -21.87
N ASP A 164 -11.70 9.47 -21.80
CA ASP A 164 -12.82 8.73 -21.18
C ASP A 164 -12.46 7.91 -19.91
N ARG A 165 -11.19 7.91 -19.47
CA ARG A 165 -10.74 7.11 -18.31
C ARG A 165 -10.67 7.97 -17.04
N ARG A 166 -11.53 7.68 -16.06
CA ARG A 166 -11.63 8.43 -14.78
C ARG A 166 -10.32 8.39 -13.99
N PRO A 167 -9.93 9.49 -13.30
CA PRO A 167 -8.86 9.44 -12.33
C PRO A 167 -9.28 8.57 -11.14
N PRO A 168 -8.49 7.55 -10.82
CA PRO A 168 -8.67 6.78 -9.59
C PRO A 168 -8.70 7.64 -8.31
N PRO A 169 -9.58 7.40 -7.31
CA PRO A 169 -9.63 8.23 -6.10
C PRO A 169 -9.43 7.43 -4.76
N PRO A 170 -9.24 8.09 -3.58
CA PRO A 170 -8.21 7.57 -2.61
C PRO A 170 -8.41 6.93 -1.15
N ILE A 171 -7.40 6.41 -0.45
CA ILE A 171 -7.46 5.65 0.87
C ILE A 171 -6.78 6.26 2.18
N HIS A 172 -7.43 6.93 3.16
CA HIS A 172 -6.78 7.41 4.46
C HIS A 172 -7.20 6.60 5.70
N GLY A 173 -6.74 7.01 6.89
CA GLY A 173 -7.43 6.72 8.16
C GLY A 173 -7.21 5.31 8.70
N ASP A 174 -7.41 5.19 10.01
CA ASP A 174 -6.46 4.54 10.91
C ASP A 174 -6.28 3.04 10.62
N VAL A 175 -5.36 2.77 9.69
CA VAL A 175 -4.61 1.53 9.64
C VAL A 175 -3.81 1.48 10.93
N ALA A 176 -3.96 0.41 11.72
CA ALA A 176 -3.05 0.11 12.82
C ALA A 176 -1.70 -0.32 12.23
N TYR A 177 -0.98 0.64 11.66
CA TYR A 177 0.32 0.42 11.05
C TYR A 177 1.34 0.22 12.17
N VAL A 178 1.56 -1.04 12.54
CA VAL A 178 2.70 -1.43 13.38
C VAL A 178 3.95 -1.17 12.55
N PRO A 179 4.74 -0.12 12.84
CA PRO A 179 5.85 0.23 11.99
C PRO A 179 6.98 -0.76 12.21
N ALA A 180 7.78 -1.01 11.18
CA ALA A 180 9.03 -1.73 11.42
C ALA A 180 9.97 -0.80 12.21
N ALA A 181 10.30 -1.19 13.43
CA ALA A 181 11.35 -0.54 14.22
C ALA A 181 12.76 -0.90 13.72
N GLY A 182 12.89 -2.03 13.01
CA GLY A 182 14.14 -2.46 12.41
C GLY A 182 14.00 -3.69 11.51
N MET A 183 15.12 -4.08 10.91
CA MET A 183 15.29 -5.29 10.10
C MET A 183 16.65 -5.94 10.40
N THR A 184 16.86 -7.18 9.96
CA THR A 184 18.20 -7.81 10.02
C THR A 184 18.70 -8.07 8.62
N CYS A 185 19.83 -7.45 8.25
CA CYS A 185 20.43 -7.56 6.93
C CYS A 185 21.53 -8.62 6.93
N ARG A 186 21.45 -9.60 6.01
CA ARG A 186 22.41 -10.70 5.84
C ARG A 186 23.07 -10.71 4.47
N ASP A 187 22.55 -9.92 3.54
CA ASP A 187 23.16 -9.67 2.24
C ASP A 187 23.30 -8.16 1.99
N PHE A 188 24.26 -7.80 1.15
CA PHE A 188 24.59 -6.44 0.75
C PHE A 188 25.11 -6.46 -0.68
N GLY A 189 24.72 -5.46 -1.46
CA GLY A 189 25.44 -5.10 -2.67
C GLY A 189 25.26 -3.65 -3.06
N HIS A 190 25.98 -3.24 -4.10
CA HIS A 190 25.89 -1.90 -4.64
C HIS A 190 26.06 -1.89 -6.17
N SER A 191 25.60 -0.82 -6.82
CA SER A 191 25.80 -0.58 -8.25
C SER A 191 26.14 0.89 -8.52
N ASP A 192 26.84 1.14 -9.64
CA ASP A 192 27.07 2.47 -10.23
C ASP A 192 26.86 2.34 -11.74
N GLU A 193 25.60 2.48 -12.17
CA GLU A 193 25.17 2.28 -13.55
C GLU A 193 24.39 3.51 -14.05
N HIS A 194 24.64 3.93 -15.29
CA HIS A 194 23.85 5.01 -15.93
C HIS A 194 23.71 6.34 -15.14
N ARG A 195 24.67 6.66 -14.26
CA ARG A 195 24.67 7.78 -13.28
C ARG A 195 23.77 7.58 -12.05
N GLN A 196 23.16 6.42 -11.92
CA GLN A 196 22.48 5.99 -10.70
C GLN A 196 23.46 5.19 -9.85
N ARG A 197 23.60 5.57 -8.58
CA ARG A 197 24.29 4.75 -7.58
C ARG A 197 23.26 4.12 -6.66
N ALA A 198 23.38 2.84 -6.36
CA ALA A 198 22.51 2.18 -5.40
C ALA A 198 23.32 1.34 -4.42
N VAL A 199 22.84 1.29 -3.18
CA VAL A 199 23.13 0.29 -2.16
C VAL A 199 21.83 -0.47 -1.91
N PHE A 200 21.93 -1.79 -1.77
CA PHE A 200 20.84 -2.63 -1.27
C PHE A 200 21.31 -3.48 -0.08
N LEU A 201 20.35 -3.76 0.80
CA LEU A 201 20.50 -4.61 1.98
C LEU A 201 19.28 -5.54 2.04
N ALA A 202 19.51 -6.84 2.19
CA ALA A 202 18.44 -7.85 2.21
C ALA A 202 18.50 -8.73 3.45
N GLU A 203 17.36 -9.28 3.89
CA GLU A 203 17.33 -10.25 4.99
C GLU A 203 17.92 -11.63 4.60
N SER A 204 17.90 -11.98 3.31
CA SER A 204 18.46 -13.22 2.78
C SER A 204 19.11 -13.01 1.41
N ALA A 205 20.20 -13.71 1.14
CA ALA A 205 20.92 -13.61 -0.13
C ALA A 205 20.20 -14.38 -1.24
N GLY A 206 19.96 -13.72 -2.38
CA GLY A 206 19.32 -14.33 -3.56
C GLY A 206 17.83 -14.65 -3.41
N ASP A 207 17.13 -13.99 -2.48
CA ASP A 207 15.68 -14.10 -2.28
C ASP A 207 14.98 -12.78 -2.62
N ASP A 208 14.40 -12.70 -3.82
CA ASP A 208 13.70 -11.53 -4.35
C ASP A 208 12.41 -11.21 -3.56
N GLU A 209 11.82 -12.15 -2.81
CA GLU A 209 10.62 -11.92 -1.99
C GLU A 209 10.94 -11.41 -0.57
N SER A 210 12.20 -11.50 -0.13
CA SER A 210 12.63 -11.11 1.22
C SER A 210 12.49 -9.61 1.53
N GLU A 211 12.75 -9.22 2.79
CA GLU A 211 12.72 -7.80 3.14
C GLU A 211 14.00 -7.09 2.66
N HIS A 212 13.84 -6.23 1.66
CA HIS A 212 14.89 -5.40 1.07
C HIS A 212 14.79 -3.94 1.50
N LEU A 213 15.94 -3.30 1.73
CA LEU A 213 16.13 -1.86 1.87
C LEU A 213 17.14 -1.36 0.83
N TYR A 214 16.74 -0.36 0.06
CA TYR A 214 17.55 0.32 -0.94
C TYR A 214 17.85 1.75 -0.50
N VAL A 215 19.10 2.19 -0.71
CA VAL A 215 19.51 3.59 -0.62
C VAL A 215 20.25 3.92 -1.92
N MET A 216 19.66 4.79 -2.74
CA MET A 216 20.20 5.13 -4.06
C MET A 216 20.26 6.65 -4.25
N SER A 217 21.00 7.08 -5.27
CA SER A 217 21.02 8.45 -5.74
C SER A 217 21.00 8.51 -7.26
N TYR A 218 20.37 9.55 -7.77
CA TYR A 218 20.26 9.86 -9.18
C TYR A 218 20.49 11.37 -9.34
N GLU A 219 21.51 11.74 -10.11
CA GLU A 219 21.98 13.12 -10.28
C GLU A 219 22.29 13.81 -8.93
N GLU A 220 21.46 14.74 -8.45
CA GLU A 220 21.69 15.49 -7.19
C GLU A 220 20.71 15.09 -6.06
N VAL A 221 19.96 13.99 -6.22
CA VAL A 221 18.87 13.56 -5.31
C VAL A 221 19.10 12.13 -4.81
N TYR A 222 18.73 11.82 -3.56
CA TYR A 222 18.70 10.44 -3.05
C TYR A 222 17.28 9.85 -3.07
N MET A 223 17.17 8.53 -2.98
CA MET A 223 15.94 7.82 -2.67
C MET A 223 16.23 6.67 -1.71
N VAL A 224 15.45 6.56 -0.65
CA VAL A 224 15.40 5.37 0.22
C VAL A 224 14.12 4.61 -0.11
N ALA A 225 14.18 3.30 -0.26
CA ALA A 225 13.00 2.47 -0.47
C ALA A 225 13.11 1.14 0.29
N ARG A 226 11.97 0.62 0.76
CA ARG A 226 11.81 -0.66 1.44
C ARG A 226 10.81 -1.53 0.67
N HIS A 227 10.94 -2.85 0.82
CA HIS A 227 10.10 -3.94 0.30
C HIS A 227 8.80 -3.50 -0.44
N GLY A 228 8.72 -3.82 -1.74
CA GLY A 228 7.59 -3.45 -2.61
C GLY A 228 7.61 -2.00 -3.10
N PHE A 229 8.81 -1.40 -3.23
CA PHE A 229 9.03 -0.01 -3.71
C PHE A 229 8.30 1.08 -2.89
N ARG A 230 8.14 0.86 -1.58
CA ARG A 230 7.72 1.91 -0.64
C ARG A 230 8.91 2.81 -0.35
N GLY A 231 8.88 4.08 -0.75
CA GLY A 231 10.09 4.91 -0.64
C GLY A 231 9.84 6.41 -0.58
N THR A 232 10.93 7.13 -0.34
CA THR A 232 10.99 8.58 -0.17
C THR A 232 12.29 9.13 -0.75
N ASP A 233 12.22 10.31 -1.37
CA ASP A 233 13.33 11.06 -1.96
C ASP A 233 13.85 12.20 -1.06
N ALA A 234 13.33 12.29 0.16
CA ALA A 234 13.65 13.33 1.14
C ALA A 234 13.42 12.84 2.58
N GLY A 235 13.57 13.73 3.56
CA GLY A 235 13.15 13.49 4.96
C GLY A 235 14.07 12.55 5.77
N MET A 236 15.10 11.95 5.19
CA MET A 236 16.18 11.32 5.95
C MET A 236 17.10 12.43 6.50
N ARG A 237 17.25 12.49 7.82
CA ARG A 237 18.00 13.53 8.55
C ARG A 237 19.45 13.14 8.75
N SER A 238 19.67 11.92 9.23
CA SER A 238 21.00 11.35 9.40
C SER A 238 20.97 9.84 9.16
N ILE A 239 22.13 9.31 8.80
CA ILE A 239 22.42 7.88 8.86
C ILE A 239 23.56 7.70 9.84
N THR A 240 23.40 6.83 10.82
CA THR A 240 24.45 6.45 11.77
C THR A 240 24.87 5.01 11.51
N LEU A 241 26.17 4.78 11.32
CA LEU A 241 26.75 3.43 11.22
C LEU A 241 27.69 3.19 12.41
N ASP A 242 27.17 2.53 13.45
CA ASP A 242 27.92 2.17 14.65
C ASP A 242 28.13 0.65 14.72
N GLY A 243 29.37 0.21 14.47
CA GLY A 243 29.72 -1.21 14.40
C GLY A 243 28.87 -1.99 13.39
N ALA A 244 27.94 -2.77 13.91
CA ALA A 244 27.01 -3.63 13.16
C ALA A 244 25.55 -3.14 13.20
N ALA A 245 25.30 -1.87 13.57
CA ALA A 245 24.00 -1.24 13.53
C ALA A 245 24.01 -0.05 12.54
N LEU A 246 23.14 -0.10 11.54
CA LEU A 246 22.89 0.99 10.60
C LEU A 246 21.53 1.60 10.94
N ARG A 247 21.54 2.81 11.52
CA ARG A 247 20.34 3.51 11.97
C ARG A 247 20.02 4.69 11.06
N PHE A 248 18.74 4.81 10.70
CA PHE A 248 18.19 5.90 9.91
C PHE A 248 17.32 6.77 10.80
N GLU A 249 17.64 8.07 10.90
CA GLU A 249 16.78 9.05 11.56
C GLU A 249 15.97 9.78 10.49
N LEU A 250 14.64 9.64 10.55
CA LEU A 250 13.68 10.05 9.54
C LEU A 250 12.76 11.16 10.07
N THR A 251 12.21 11.98 9.18
CA THR A 251 11.01 12.75 9.50
C THR A 251 9.78 11.84 9.51
N PRO A 252 8.66 12.22 10.19
CA PRO A 252 7.45 11.41 10.22
C PRO A 252 6.90 11.04 8.83
N GLU A 253 7.07 11.93 7.84
CA GLU A 253 6.60 11.72 6.47
C GLU A 253 7.45 10.68 5.73
N ALA A 254 8.77 10.69 5.94
CA ALA A 254 9.68 9.66 5.41
C ALA A 254 9.44 8.29 6.06
N ALA A 255 9.17 8.28 7.37
CA ALA A 255 8.85 7.08 8.15
C ALA A 255 7.52 6.44 7.70
N ASP A 256 6.45 7.22 7.52
CA ASP A 256 5.16 6.72 7.01
C ASP A 256 5.28 6.19 5.56
N ALA A 257 6.04 6.88 4.70
CA ALA A 257 6.29 6.47 3.32
C ALA A 257 7.06 5.14 3.21
N LEU A 258 8.10 4.94 4.04
CA LEU A 258 8.88 3.70 4.14
C LEU A 258 8.15 2.60 4.92
N GLY A 259 7.21 2.96 5.79
CA GLY A 259 6.56 2.05 6.71
C GLY A 259 7.47 1.63 7.87
N THR A 260 8.13 2.59 8.51
CA THR A 260 9.03 2.38 9.66
C THR A 260 8.69 3.30 10.81
N GLU A 261 9.32 3.10 11.97
CA GLU A 261 9.38 4.18 12.97
C GLU A 261 10.25 5.34 12.45
N THR A 262 10.20 6.51 13.10
CA THR A 262 11.08 7.65 12.77
C THR A 262 12.55 7.35 13.02
N THR A 263 12.85 6.33 13.81
CA THR A 263 14.18 5.79 14.01
C THR A 263 14.12 4.32 13.58
N PHE A 264 14.73 3.99 12.43
CA PHE A 264 14.74 2.63 11.88
C PHE A 264 16.13 2.01 11.99
N GLU A 265 16.24 0.81 12.53
CA GLU A 265 17.54 0.13 12.74
C GLU A 265 17.70 -1.14 11.89
N ALA A 266 18.63 -1.09 10.93
CA ALA A 266 19.09 -2.25 10.19
C ALA A 266 20.28 -2.89 10.93
N ARG A 267 20.05 -4.05 11.54
CA ARG A 267 21.08 -4.88 12.18
C ARG A 267 21.87 -5.61 11.09
N LEU A 268 23.16 -5.34 10.99
CA LEU A 268 24.04 -5.92 9.97
C LEU A 268 24.67 -7.23 10.47
N GLU A 269 24.13 -8.37 10.03
CA GLU A 269 24.76 -9.69 10.23
C GLU A 269 25.73 -9.99 9.07
N LEU A 270 26.58 -9.00 8.76
CA LEU A 270 27.53 -8.96 7.64
C LEU A 270 28.98 -9.07 8.12
N PRO A 271 29.92 -9.56 7.27
CA PRO A 271 31.35 -9.52 7.58
C PRO A 271 31.89 -8.08 7.78
N PRO A 272 32.88 -7.85 8.67
CA PRO A 272 33.43 -6.51 8.91
C PRO A 272 33.97 -5.79 7.66
N GLU A 273 34.52 -6.54 6.71
CA GLU A 273 34.95 -6.08 5.39
C GLU A 273 33.78 -5.55 4.55
N THR A 274 32.65 -6.29 4.52
CA THR A 274 31.42 -5.90 3.84
C THR A 274 30.77 -4.67 4.50
N ILE A 275 30.89 -4.53 5.83
CA ILE A 275 30.44 -3.31 6.55
C ILE A 275 31.31 -2.09 6.17
N ALA A 276 32.61 -2.27 5.95
CA ALA A 276 33.50 -1.21 5.47
C ALA A 276 33.24 -0.85 4.00
N GLU A 277 32.84 -1.81 3.18
CA GLU A 277 32.38 -1.62 1.80
C GLU A 277 31.05 -0.85 1.76
N LEU A 278 30.05 -1.27 2.53
CA LEU A 278 28.78 -0.57 2.75
C LEU A 278 28.97 0.89 3.19
N ARG A 279 29.87 1.14 4.16
CA ARG A 279 30.26 2.50 4.60
C ARG A 279 30.78 3.35 3.41
N THR A 280 31.55 2.74 2.53
CA THR A 280 32.14 3.40 1.35
C THR A 280 31.09 3.66 0.27
N ALA A 281 30.23 2.67 0.00
CA ALA A 281 29.15 2.77 -0.98
C ALA A 281 28.09 3.82 -0.57
N LEU A 282 27.63 3.83 0.69
CA LEU A 282 26.69 4.85 1.18
C LEU A 282 27.26 6.27 1.09
N ARG A 283 28.56 6.46 1.41
CA ARG A 283 29.26 7.74 1.17
C ARG A 283 29.30 8.12 -0.31
N ALA A 284 29.52 7.15 -1.21
CA ALA A 284 29.57 7.40 -2.66
C ALA A 284 28.20 7.68 -3.29
N VAL A 285 27.12 7.09 -2.74
CA VAL A 285 25.71 7.36 -3.07
C VAL A 285 25.33 8.78 -2.61
N LEU A 286 25.55 9.10 -1.33
CA LEU A 286 24.94 10.27 -0.70
C LEU A 286 25.82 11.53 -0.76
N GLY A 287 27.15 11.40 -0.83
CA GLY A 287 28.08 12.54 -0.87
C GLY A 287 27.86 13.56 -2.01
N PRO A 288 27.37 13.18 -3.21
CA PRO A 288 27.03 14.13 -4.28
C PRO A 288 25.70 14.89 -4.08
N VAL A 289 24.86 14.50 -3.12
CA VAL A 289 23.47 14.97 -3.02
C VAL A 289 23.39 16.32 -2.31
N ALA A 290 22.74 17.30 -2.95
CA ALA A 290 22.69 18.70 -2.46
C ALA A 290 21.95 18.87 -1.13
N GLN A 291 21.19 17.86 -0.70
CA GLN A 291 20.50 17.78 0.60
C GLN A 291 20.78 16.43 1.30
N ALA A 292 22.02 15.95 1.22
CA ALA A 292 22.43 14.68 1.83
C ALA A 292 22.11 14.63 3.35
N PRO A 293 21.76 13.45 3.90
CA PRO A 293 21.64 13.27 5.34
C PRO A 293 23.01 13.43 6.02
N GLU A 294 23.02 13.79 7.29
CA GLU A 294 24.25 13.78 8.09
C GLU A 294 24.77 12.33 8.25
N LEU A 295 26.01 12.07 7.83
CA LEU A 295 26.62 10.74 7.90
C LEU A 295 27.49 10.62 9.16
N ILE A 296 26.98 9.89 10.16
CA ILE A 296 27.60 9.75 11.48
C ILE A 296 28.24 8.35 11.61
N GLY A 297 29.52 8.29 12.00
CA GLY A 297 30.25 7.02 12.04
C GLY A 297 30.68 6.47 10.68
N PHE A 298 30.50 7.26 9.61
CA PHE A 298 31.00 6.97 8.26
C PHE A 298 32.39 7.54 8.03
#